data_AF-A0A4R1XBS7-F1
#
_entry.id   AF-A0A4R1XBS7-F1
#
_cell.length_a   1.000
_cell.length_b   1.000
_cell.length_c   1.000
_cell.angle_alpha   90.00
_cell.angle_beta   90.00
_cell.angle_gamma   90.00
#
_symmetry.space_group_name_H-M   'P 1'
#
loop_
_entity.id
_entity.type
_entity.pdbx_description
1 polymer ?
#
loop_
_entity_poly.entity_id
_entity_poly.type
_entity_poly.pdbx_seq_one_letter_code
_entity_poly.pdbx_strand_id
1 'polypeptide(L)'
;MLGGFNVYAYAPNPVEWVDPFGLSPKKPKKPQTANSSGGCIDTIRGIVESTMKNYEKDIQRLDTNAQIGYRGSFASGNKYTTGAPFNPNNFDVDGFINSDYLSAKSVYTNRRRDGSKITEIATIERKIDTDLRSKPCLKGMRSEGFGFRLFKMHELDDLRRKGDIQRRL
;
A
#
# COMPACT_ATOMS: atom_id res chain seq x y z
N MET A 1 -70.94 -19.41 10.18
CA MET A 1 -69.98 -19.63 9.08
C MET A 1 -68.71 -20.20 9.67
N LEU A 2 -68.46 -21.48 9.42
CA LEU A 2 -67.25 -22.22 9.82
C LEU A 2 -66.10 -21.79 8.89
N GLY A 3 -65.15 -21.02 9.41
CA GLY A 3 -63.90 -20.71 8.74
C GLY A 3 -62.89 -21.81 9.02
N GLY A 4 -62.56 -22.59 7.99
CA GLY A 4 -61.66 -23.74 8.09
C GLY A 4 -60.26 -23.36 8.56
N PHE A 5 -59.73 -24.14 9.49
CA PHE A 5 -58.30 -24.16 9.78
C PHE A 5 -57.55 -24.59 8.52
N ASN A 6 -56.77 -23.68 7.94
CA ASN A 6 -55.89 -24.00 6.83
C ASN A 6 -54.72 -24.85 7.37
N VAL A 7 -54.70 -26.14 7.01
CA VAL A 7 -53.71 -27.13 7.45
C VAL A 7 -52.33 -26.88 6.81
N TYR A 8 -52.23 -25.95 5.85
CA TYR A 8 -50.97 -25.53 5.22
C TYR A 8 -50.46 -24.22 5.83
N ALA A 9 -50.19 -24.23 7.13
CA ALA A 9 -49.24 -23.28 7.69
C ALA A 9 -47.85 -23.65 7.14
N TYR A 10 -47.31 -22.84 6.23
CA TYR A 10 -45.93 -22.96 5.79
C TYR A 10 -45.02 -22.89 7.01
N ALA A 11 -44.46 -24.04 7.41
CA ALA A 11 -43.35 -24.05 8.35
C ALA A 11 -42.22 -23.20 7.74
N PRO A 12 -41.58 -22.29 8.50
CA PRO A 12 -40.36 -21.66 8.02
C PRO A 12 -39.34 -22.77 7.77
N ASN A 13 -39.08 -23.00 6.49
CA ASN A 13 -38.23 -24.07 5.97
C ASN A 13 -36.87 -24.05 6.70
N PRO A 14 -36.53 -25.01 7.59
CA PRO A 14 -35.25 -25.01 8.27
C PRO A 14 -34.26 -25.88 7.49
N VAL A 15 -34.17 -25.67 6.18
CA VAL A 15 -33.15 -26.34 5.36
C VAL A 15 -31.96 -25.41 5.24
N GLU A 16 -31.28 -25.18 6.37
CA GLU A 16 -29.91 -24.69 6.31
C GLU A 16 -29.01 -25.89 6.00
N TRP A 17 -28.31 -25.82 4.87
CA TRP A 17 -27.34 -26.83 4.48
C TRP A 17 -26.12 -26.72 5.42
N VAL A 18 -25.95 -27.69 6.31
CA VAL A 18 -24.77 -27.79 7.18
C VAL A 18 -23.64 -28.46 6.39
N ASP A 19 -22.54 -27.74 6.15
CA ASP A 19 -21.33 -28.27 5.49
C ASP A 19 -20.48 -29.07 6.50
N PRO A 20 -20.51 -30.41 6.50
CA PRO A 20 -19.81 -31.22 7.50
C PRO A 20 -18.30 -31.25 7.30
N PHE A 21 -17.84 -30.93 6.08
CA PHE A 21 -16.45 -31.05 5.65
C PHE A 21 -15.73 -29.69 5.54
N GLY A 22 -16.46 -28.57 5.65
CA GLY A 22 -15.92 -27.21 5.62
C GLY A 22 -15.24 -26.86 4.30
N LEU A 23 -15.70 -27.46 3.20
CA LEU A 23 -15.14 -27.29 1.86
C LEU A 23 -15.64 -26.01 1.17
N SER A 24 -16.67 -25.37 1.74
CA SER A 24 -17.14 -24.07 1.28
C SER A 24 -16.01 -23.03 1.29
N PRO A 25 -15.81 -22.27 0.20
CA PRO A 25 -14.81 -21.21 0.17
C PRO A 25 -15.02 -20.29 1.36
N LYS A 26 -14.00 -20.17 2.24
CA LYS A 26 -14.06 -19.24 3.37
C LYS A 26 -14.43 -17.87 2.83
N LYS A 27 -15.57 -17.33 3.25
CA LYS A 27 -15.94 -15.94 2.95
C LYS A 27 -14.71 -15.07 3.24
N PRO A 28 -14.31 -14.16 2.33
CA PRO A 28 -13.18 -13.29 2.60
C PRO A 28 -13.44 -12.64 3.94
N LYS A 29 -12.46 -12.73 4.85
CA LYS A 29 -12.56 -12.08 6.17
C LYS A 29 -12.94 -10.63 5.88
N LYS A 30 -14.15 -10.21 6.30
CA LYS A 30 -14.52 -8.80 6.26
C LYS A 30 -13.36 -8.07 6.94
N PRO A 31 -12.79 -7.00 6.35
CA PRO A 31 -11.78 -6.22 7.03
C PRO A 31 -12.36 -5.85 8.39
N GLN A 32 -11.66 -6.26 9.45
CA GLN A 32 -12.07 -5.95 10.81
C GLN A 32 -12.23 -4.43 10.86
N THR A 33 -13.45 -3.99 11.12
CA THR A 33 -13.78 -2.58 11.33
C THR A 33 -12.88 -2.08 12.46
N ALA A 34 -11.87 -1.31 12.09
CA ALA A 34 -10.97 -0.67 13.04
C ALA A 34 -11.81 0.26 13.91
N ASN A 35 -11.96 -0.10 15.18
CA ASN A 35 -12.56 0.75 16.17
C ASN A 35 -11.70 2.02 16.32
N SER A 36 -12.30 3.14 15.94
CA SER A 36 -12.05 4.55 16.25
C SER A 36 -11.04 4.84 17.38
N SER A 37 -9.79 5.16 17.02
CA SER A 37 -8.88 6.12 17.71
C SER A 37 -7.47 6.11 17.10
N GLY A 38 -7.36 6.26 15.78
CA GLY A 38 -6.09 6.39 15.07
C GLY A 38 -6.37 6.74 13.62
N GLY A 39 -5.75 7.81 13.11
CA GLY A 39 -6.06 8.37 11.78
C GLY A 39 -6.18 7.29 10.71
N CYS A 40 -7.26 7.34 9.93
CA CYS A 40 -7.55 6.37 8.88
C CYS A 40 -6.31 6.19 8.00
N ILE A 41 -5.85 4.94 7.82
CA ILE A 41 -4.72 4.61 6.95
C ILE A 41 -4.89 5.23 5.55
N ASP A 42 -6.13 5.37 5.09
CA ASP A 42 -6.44 5.98 3.80
C ASP A 42 -6.19 7.50 3.80
N THR A 43 -6.36 8.19 4.92
CA THR A 43 -5.99 9.61 5.07
C THR A 43 -4.47 9.78 5.04
N ILE A 44 -3.74 8.95 5.80
CA ILE A 44 -2.27 8.94 5.79
C ILE A 44 -1.77 8.66 4.38
N ARG A 45 -2.34 7.65 3.72
CA ARG A 45 -2.02 7.28 2.35
C ARG A 45 -2.29 8.42 1.38
N GLY A 46 -3.49 9.00 1.38
CA GLY A 46 -3.84 10.10 0.48
C GLY A 46 -2.91 11.33 0.63
N ILE A 47 -2.45 11.62 1.85
CA ILE A 47 -1.51 12.71 2.09
C ILE A 47 -0.11 12.37 1.55
N VAL A 48 0.37 11.14 1.76
CA VAL A 48 1.63 10.67 1.18
C VAL A 48 1.55 10.67 -0.35
N GLU A 49 0.47 10.12 -0.91
CA GLU A 49 0.22 10.05 -2.36
C GLU A 49 0.23 11.45 -2.98
N SER A 50 -0.53 12.40 -2.42
CA SER A 50 -0.58 13.78 -2.90
C SER A 50 0.76 14.50 -2.76
N THR A 51 1.48 14.30 -1.65
CA THR A 51 2.81 14.88 -1.43
C THR A 51 3.79 14.35 -2.47
N MET A 52 3.87 13.03 -2.66
CA MET A 52 4.74 12.41 -3.66
C MET A 52 4.37 12.85 -5.08
N LYS A 53 3.08 12.94 -5.40
CA LYS A 53 2.59 13.35 -6.73
C LYS A 53 2.97 14.79 -7.09
N ASN A 54 3.08 15.68 -6.11
CA ASN A 54 3.57 17.05 -6.36
C ASN A 54 5.01 17.06 -6.92
N TYR A 55 5.82 16.06 -6.56
CA TYR A 55 7.20 15.91 -7.01
C TYR A 55 7.35 15.01 -8.25
N GLU A 56 6.26 14.45 -8.78
CA GLU A 56 6.27 13.59 -9.96
C GLU A 56 6.88 14.32 -11.16
N LYS A 57 6.48 15.58 -11.38
CA LYS A 57 7.01 16.40 -12.48
C LYS A 57 8.50 16.67 -12.35
N ASP A 58 9.00 16.84 -11.13
CA ASP A 58 10.44 17.06 -10.89
C ASP A 58 11.25 15.82 -11.27
N ILE A 59 10.71 14.62 -10.98
CA ILE A 59 11.32 13.34 -11.35
C ILE A 59 11.19 13.10 -12.86
N GLN A 60 10.06 13.44 -13.47
CA GLN A 60 9.85 13.36 -14.92
C GLN A 60 10.76 14.29 -15.73
N ARG A 61 11.25 15.39 -15.15
CA ARG A 61 12.29 16.22 -15.78
C ARG A 61 13.64 15.50 -15.90
N LEU A 62 13.92 14.52 -15.04
CA LEU A 62 15.13 13.70 -15.11
C LEU A 62 14.98 12.55 -16.11
N ASP A 63 13.78 11.97 -16.17
CA ASP A 63 13.39 10.99 -17.18
C ASP A 63 11.87 11.06 -17.39
N THR A 64 11.45 11.42 -18.60
CA THR A 64 10.03 11.57 -18.96
C THR A 64 9.20 10.32 -18.69
N ASN A 65 9.81 9.13 -18.74
CA ASN A 65 9.13 7.85 -18.50
C ASN A 65 9.18 7.39 -17.03
N ALA A 66 9.79 8.17 -16.14
CA ALA A 66 9.90 7.82 -14.74
C ALA A 66 8.53 7.83 -14.07
N GLN A 67 8.18 6.71 -13.46
CA GLN A 67 6.99 6.57 -12.62
C GLN A 67 7.39 6.46 -11.16
N ILE A 68 6.62 7.07 -10.28
CA ILE A 68 6.85 7.00 -8.84
C ILE A 68 5.78 6.18 -8.16
N GLY A 69 6.12 5.65 -6.99
CA GLY A 69 5.19 4.89 -6.19
C GLY A 69 5.80 4.47 -4.87
N TYR A 70 5.10 3.61 -4.17
CA TYR A 70 5.55 3.04 -2.91
C TYR A 70 5.11 1.59 -2.78
N ARG A 71 5.86 0.82 -2.00
CA ARG A 71 5.67 -0.63 -1.83
C ARG A 71 5.64 -1.05 -0.36
N GLY A 72 5.46 -2.34 -0.14
CA GLY A 72 5.70 -2.96 1.17
C GLY A 72 4.55 -2.78 2.16
N SER A 73 4.91 -2.60 3.44
CA SER A 73 3.97 -2.48 4.57
C SER A 73 2.99 -1.33 4.41
N PHE A 74 3.47 -0.19 3.92
CA PHE A 74 2.65 1.00 3.70
C PHE A 74 1.61 0.80 2.59
N ALA A 75 2.01 0.12 1.51
CA ALA A 75 1.12 -0.19 0.38
C ALA A 75 0.08 -1.27 0.72
N SER A 76 0.51 -2.32 1.42
CA SER A 76 -0.33 -3.45 1.79
C SER A 76 -1.23 -3.20 3.00
N GLY A 77 -0.86 -2.27 3.88
CA GLY A 77 -1.52 -2.08 5.17
C GLY A 77 -1.23 -3.18 6.19
N ASN A 78 -0.25 -4.06 5.92
CA ASN A 78 0.15 -5.13 6.83
C ASN A 78 1.68 -5.21 6.92
N LYS A 79 2.21 -5.46 8.12
CA LYS A 79 3.65 -5.62 8.32
C LYS A 79 4.13 -6.95 7.71
N TYR A 80 5.09 -6.89 6.80
CA TYR A 80 5.60 -8.06 6.08
C TYR A 80 6.06 -9.20 6.99
N THR A 81 6.77 -8.89 8.08
CA THR A 81 7.38 -9.91 8.94
C THR A 81 6.44 -10.58 9.92
N THR A 82 5.30 -9.95 10.24
CA THR A 82 4.41 -10.43 11.32
C THR A 82 2.97 -10.62 10.87
N GLY A 83 2.59 -10.11 9.69
CA GLY A 83 1.20 -10.02 9.26
C GLY A 83 0.35 -9.08 10.12
N ALA A 84 0.96 -8.36 11.07
CA ALA A 84 0.27 -7.42 11.93
C ALA A 84 -0.33 -6.27 11.11
N PRO A 85 -1.48 -5.71 11.53
CA PRO A 85 -2.08 -4.57 10.86
C PRO A 85 -1.13 -3.36 10.90
N PHE A 86 -1.27 -2.48 9.91
CA PHE A 86 -0.55 -1.21 9.83
C PHE A 86 -0.65 -0.42 11.14
N ASN A 87 0.49 0.04 11.64
CA ASN A 87 0.56 0.88 12.81
C ASN A 87 0.79 2.35 12.38
N PRO A 88 -0.21 3.23 12.52
CA PRO A 88 -0.07 4.64 12.16
C PRO A 88 0.90 5.42 13.06
N ASN A 89 1.31 4.83 14.19
CA ASN A 89 2.30 5.40 15.11
C ASN A 89 3.73 4.86 14.88
N ASN A 90 3.90 3.88 13.98
CA ASN A 90 5.20 3.30 13.67
C ASN A 90 5.18 2.71 12.26
N PHE A 91 5.44 3.56 11.26
CA PHE A 91 5.50 3.16 9.86
C PHE A 91 6.69 3.74 9.11
N ASP A 92 7.12 3.00 8.11
CA ASP A 92 8.05 3.36 7.06
C ASP A 92 7.29 3.61 5.76
N VAL A 93 7.80 4.50 4.90
CA VAL A 93 7.30 4.70 3.54
C VAL A 93 8.40 4.33 2.57
N ASP A 94 8.32 3.13 2.01
CA ASP A 94 9.27 2.63 1.01
C ASP A 94 8.91 3.15 -0.38
N GLY A 95 9.45 4.31 -0.74
CA GLY A 95 9.30 4.90 -2.07
C GLY A 95 10.08 4.11 -3.13
N PHE A 96 9.53 4.05 -4.34
CA PHE A 96 10.27 3.60 -5.52
C PHE A 96 10.09 4.51 -6.72
N ILE A 97 11.10 4.51 -7.59
CA ILE A 97 11.06 5.12 -8.91
C ILE A 97 11.27 3.99 -9.93
N ASN A 98 10.36 3.88 -10.87
CA ASN A 98 10.43 2.96 -12.00
C ASN A 98 10.94 3.74 -13.22
N SER A 99 12.18 3.48 -13.62
CA SER A 99 12.84 4.11 -14.76
C SER A 99 14.05 3.28 -15.16
N ASP A 100 14.08 2.82 -16.41
CA ASP A 100 15.23 2.09 -16.95
C ASP A 100 16.45 3.01 -17.13
N TYR A 101 16.24 4.28 -17.48
CA TYR A 101 17.32 5.25 -17.65
C TYR A 101 18.00 5.60 -16.32
N LEU A 102 17.23 6.00 -15.32
CA LEU A 102 17.78 6.39 -14.01
C LEU A 102 18.39 5.19 -13.28
N SER A 103 17.79 4.01 -13.42
CA SER A 103 18.31 2.77 -12.81
C SER A 103 19.54 2.18 -13.53
N ALA A 104 19.84 2.61 -14.76
CA ALA A 104 21.01 2.17 -15.53
C ALA A 104 22.24 3.10 -15.37
N LYS A 105 22.16 4.17 -14.57
CA LYS A 105 23.32 5.05 -14.34
C LYS A 105 24.52 4.27 -13.77
N SER A 106 25.71 4.61 -14.26
CA SER A 106 27.00 3.98 -13.86
C SER A 106 27.38 4.18 -12.39
N VAL A 107 26.71 5.10 -11.70
CA VAL A 107 26.86 5.31 -10.25
C VAL A 107 26.47 4.03 -9.46
N TYR A 108 25.64 3.18 -10.05
CA TYR A 108 25.21 1.94 -9.44
C TYR A 108 26.07 0.76 -9.86
N THR A 109 26.67 0.10 -8.88
CA THR A 109 27.47 -1.13 -9.07
C THR A 109 26.67 -2.39 -8.78
N ASN A 110 25.48 -2.27 -8.18
CA ASN A 110 24.65 -3.38 -7.72
C ASN A 110 23.16 -3.16 -8.03
N ARG A 111 22.34 -4.18 -7.76
CA ARG A 111 20.88 -4.13 -7.95
C ARG A 111 20.16 -3.26 -6.90
N ARG A 112 20.82 -2.90 -5.81
CA ARG A 112 20.26 -2.00 -4.79
C ARG A 112 20.61 -0.56 -5.14
N ARG A 113 19.71 0.07 -5.90
CA ARG A 113 19.90 1.42 -6.42
C ARG A 113 19.11 2.40 -5.56
N ASP A 114 19.80 3.01 -4.62
CA ASP A 114 19.20 4.01 -3.73
C ASP A 114 19.22 5.40 -4.41
N GLY A 115 18.10 6.10 -4.37
CA GLY A 115 17.91 7.40 -5.04
C GLY A 115 18.86 8.49 -4.54
N SER A 116 19.29 8.38 -3.29
CA SER A 116 20.30 9.25 -2.66
C SER A 116 21.64 9.31 -3.41
N LYS A 117 21.94 8.35 -4.30
CA LYS A 117 23.14 8.35 -5.14
C LYS A 117 23.08 9.30 -6.32
N ILE A 118 21.89 9.75 -6.71
CA ILE A 118 21.67 10.76 -7.73
C ILE A 118 21.35 12.07 -7.02
N THR A 119 22.21 13.08 -7.15
CA THR A 119 22.13 14.35 -6.40
C THR A 119 20.77 15.04 -6.51
N GLU A 120 20.17 15.01 -7.69
CA GLU A 120 18.86 15.59 -7.98
C GLU A 120 17.74 14.84 -7.23
N ILE A 121 17.77 13.50 -7.26
CA ILE A 121 16.80 12.65 -6.55
C ILE A 121 16.98 12.79 -5.04
N ALA A 122 18.22 12.79 -4.54
CA ALA A 122 18.53 13.02 -3.13
C ALA A 122 17.95 14.34 -2.62
N THR A 123 17.91 15.37 -3.46
CA THR A 123 17.30 16.66 -3.13
C THR A 123 15.79 16.59 -3.07
N ILE A 124 15.16 15.83 -3.97
CA ILE A 124 13.72 15.55 -3.96
C ILE A 124 13.34 14.72 -2.72
N GLU A 125 14.12 13.69 -2.38
CA GLU A 125 13.93 12.88 -1.17
C GLU A 125 13.89 13.74 0.10
N ARG A 126 14.84 14.66 0.27
CA ARG A 126 14.87 15.57 1.43
C ARG A 126 13.67 16.52 1.46
N LYS A 127 13.23 17.01 0.31
CA LYS A 127 12.03 17.87 0.22
C LYS A 127 10.77 17.11 0.60
N ILE A 128 10.59 15.90 0.07
CA ILE A 128 9.49 15.01 0.43
C ILE A 128 9.53 14.69 1.93
N ASP A 129 10.68 14.29 2.47
CA ASP A 129 10.82 13.98 3.90
C ASP A 129 10.43 15.18 4.78
N THR A 130 10.87 16.39 4.42
CA THR A 130 10.52 17.63 5.12
C THR A 130 9.01 17.90 5.05
N ASP A 131 8.42 17.77 3.86
CA ASP A 131 6.99 17.99 3.65
C ASP A 131 6.13 16.97 4.40
N LEU A 132 6.53 15.69 4.40
CA LEU A 132 5.85 14.64 5.15
C LEU A 132 5.94 14.90 6.66
N ARG A 133 7.12 15.23 7.17
CA ARG A 133 7.34 15.54 8.60
C ARG A 133 6.60 16.80 9.05
N SER A 134 6.34 17.74 8.14
CA SER A 134 5.54 18.94 8.44
C SER A 134 4.07 18.61 8.75
N LYS A 135 3.57 17.43 8.32
CA LYS A 135 2.16 17.07 8.49
C LYS A 135 1.90 16.50 9.89
N PRO A 136 0.96 17.07 10.66
CA PRO A 136 0.68 16.62 12.03
C PRO A 136 0.08 15.20 12.09
N CYS A 137 -0.51 14.71 11.01
CA CYS A 137 -1.06 13.36 10.89
C CYS A 137 0.00 12.28 10.64
N LEU A 138 1.26 12.65 10.35
CA LEU A 138 2.37 11.72 10.07
C LEU A 138 3.36 11.63 11.23
N LYS A 139 2.98 12.02 12.45
CA LYS A 139 3.82 11.94 13.66
C LYS A 139 4.33 10.53 13.97
N GLY A 140 3.67 9.49 13.47
CA GLY A 140 4.07 8.10 13.62
C GLY A 140 5.03 7.58 12.55
N MET A 141 5.44 8.42 11.60
CA MET A 141 6.48 8.07 10.66
C MET A 141 7.80 7.90 11.43
N ARG A 142 8.55 6.84 11.12
CA ARG A 142 9.85 6.61 11.76
C ARG A 142 10.79 7.80 11.53
N SER A 143 11.76 7.96 12.43
CA SER A 143 12.80 8.99 12.33
C SER A 143 13.78 8.79 11.18
N GLU A 144 13.75 7.61 10.55
CA GLU A 144 14.49 7.31 9.32
C GLU A 144 14.06 8.25 8.18
N GLY A 145 15.01 8.60 7.32
CA GLY A 145 14.72 9.47 6.18
C GLY A 145 13.91 8.75 5.12
N PHE A 146 12.98 9.45 4.49
CA PHE A 146 12.33 8.96 3.27
C PHE A 146 13.39 8.75 2.17
N GLY A 147 13.30 7.60 1.48
CA GLY A 147 14.22 7.24 0.41
C GLY A 147 13.51 6.54 -0.73
N PHE A 148 13.98 6.80 -1.94
CA PHE A 148 13.55 6.10 -3.13
C PHE A 148 14.48 4.96 -3.45
N ARG A 149 13.90 3.87 -3.95
CA ARG A 149 14.64 2.81 -4.62
C ARG A 149 14.32 2.75 -6.10
N LEU A 150 15.36 2.70 -6.93
CA LEU A 150 15.23 2.69 -8.38
C LEU A 150 15.14 1.26 -8.92
N PHE A 151 14.13 1.04 -9.75
CA PHE A 151 13.87 -0.22 -10.40
C PHE A 151 13.78 -0.05 -11.91
N LYS A 152 14.20 -1.11 -12.60
CA LYS A 152 13.86 -1.34 -14.00
C LYS A 152 12.43 -1.85 -14.10
N MET A 153 11.81 -1.65 -15.26
CA MET A 153 10.40 -2.03 -15.45
C MET A 153 10.15 -3.51 -15.14
N HIS A 154 11.00 -4.40 -15.67
CA HIS A 154 10.87 -5.84 -15.48
C HIS A 154 11.04 -6.29 -14.03
N GLU A 155 11.91 -5.62 -13.26
CA GLU A 155 12.14 -5.98 -11.85
C GLU A 155 10.90 -5.70 -10.99
N LEU A 156 10.21 -4.58 -11.27
CA LEU A 156 8.98 -4.22 -10.56
C LEU A 156 7.86 -5.23 -10.84
N ASP A 157 7.73 -5.63 -12.10
CA ASP A 157 6.74 -6.61 -12.54
C ASP A 157 7.02 -8.01 -11.97
N ASP A 158 8.29 -8.42 -11.90
CA ASP A 158 8.69 -9.68 -11.27
C ASP A 158 8.41 -9.68 -9.76
N LEU A 159 8.61 -8.56 -9.07
CA LEU A 159 8.26 -8.42 -7.66
C LEU A 159 6.75 -8.54 -7.47
N ARG A 160 5.95 -7.88 -8.33
CA ARG A 160 4.49 -7.99 -8.31
C ARG A 160 4.02 -9.43 -8.53
N ARG A 161 4.63 -10.17 -9.46
CA ARG A 161 4.34 -11.60 -9.69
C ARG A 161 4.62 -12.47 -8.47
N LYS A 162 5.60 -12.09 -7.64
CA LYS A 162 5.94 -12.75 -6.38
C LYS A 162 5.04 -12.35 -5.21
N GLY A 163 4.02 -11.51 -5.44
CA GLY A 163 3.07 -11.07 -4.42
C GLY A 163 3.45 -9.77 -3.70
N ASP A 164 4.46 -9.04 -4.19
CA ASP A 164 4.79 -7.72 -3.66
C ASP A 164 3.66 -6.72 -3.98
N ILE A 165 3.09 -6.12 -2.93
CA ILE A 165 2.04 -5.12 -3.08
C ILE A 165 2.68 -3.77 -3.35
N GLN A 166 2.28 -3.18 -4.47
CA GLN A 166 2.84 -1.93 -5.00
C GLN A 166 1.70 -0.98 -5.36
N ARG A 167 1.89 0.31 -5.10
CA ARG A 167 1.01 1.37 -5.59
C ARG A 167 1.82 2.35 -6.42
N ARG A 168 1.43 2.49 -7.69
CA ARG A 168 1.99 3.47 -8.64
C ARG A 168 1.08 4.69 -8.64
N LEU A 169 1.66 5.89 -8.76
CA LEU A 169 0.97 7.18 -8.68
C LEU A 169 0.64 7.79 -10.05
#